data_AF-W7QBM5-F1
#
_entry.id   AF-W7QBM5-F1
#
_cell.length_a   1.000
_cell.length_b   1.000
_cell.length_c   1.000
_cell.angle_alpha   90.00
_cell.angle_beta   90.00
_cell.angle_gamma   90.00
#
_symmetry.space_group_name_H-M   'P 1'
#
loop_
_entity.id
_entity.type
_entity.pdbx_description
1 polymer ?
#
loop_
_entity_poly.entity_id
_entity_poly.type
_entity_poly.pdbx_seq_one_letter_code
_entity_poly.pdbx_strand_id
1 'polypeptide(L)'
;MDKTLHVLGLSGGKDSAALAMYMRDNYPDLDIQYYFTDTGKELPEVIDFVNRLEGYVGKIVDPYEEVFSSNREKKDFDYHLRQHKNYLPSPQARWCTIQMKLIPFEKWIQMKMEKEGYTKVVSYVGIRADEPAREGFLTNTVTSEYLTIKMPFREDGLERDDIFEILRKADLLGNEEEVVEYRKLYVDPMTGEPLEPSEEDKMALMEQLLKKRSMNQTEHSQDIQPNLTPETLLKIVEAKDQGKPGYYGWRSRSGCTFCFYQQKIEWLRLKEIYPQAFEEAKSYEKKAEDDRGDGTFYWLGKGTPLSTLETEERKIEIIENHELRVKRLEKKLNRRANLLRAKVKISDTDRMDEIYDEVEGGGACVTCYK
;
A
#
# COMPACT_ATOMS: atom_id res chain seq x y z
N MET A 1 -31.59 3.05 -22.89
CA MET A 1 -30.25 2.43 -22.89
C MET A 1 -29.92 2.10 -21.46
N ASP A 2 -29.49 0.87 -21.18
CA ASP A 2 -29.01 0.47 -19.86
C ASP A 2 -27.76 1.30 -19.54
N LYS A 3 -27.89 2.28 -18.65
CA LYS A 3 -26.77 3.12 -18.21
C LYS A 3 -25.89 2.29 -17.26
N THR A 4 -24.61 2.18 -17.57
CA THR A 4 -23.64 1.39 -16.79
C THR A 4 -22.70 2.32 -16.04
N LEU A 5 -22.53 2.09 -14.74
CA LEU A 5 -21.58 2.78 -13.89
C LEU A 5 -20.27 2.01 -13.86
N HIS A 6 -19.18 2.64 -14.28
CA HIS A 6 -17.85 2.05 -14.22
C HIS A 6 -17.12 2.58 -12.99
N VAL A 7 -16.60 1.70 -12.14
CA VAL A 7 -15.89 2.07 -10.91
C VAL A 7 -14.57 1.34 -10.78
N LEU A 8 -13.57 2.04 -10.24
CA LEU A 8 -12.25 1.47 -9.95
C LEU A 8 -11.80 1.95 -8.58
N GLY A 9 -11.53 0.98 -7.70
CA GLY A 9 -11.12 1.26 -6.33
C GLY A 9 -9.61 1.31 -6.18
N LEU A 10 -9.12 2.33 -5.51
CA LEU A 10 -7.71 2.51 -5.21
C LEU A 10 -7.43 2.06 -3.78
N SER A 11 -6.36 1.28 -3.61
CA SER A 11 -5.90 0.82 -2.30
C SER A 11 -4.67 1.59 -1.80
N GLY A 12 -4.12 2.49 -2.61
CA GLY A 12 -2.82 3.13 -2.36
C GLY A 12 -1.63 2.19 -2.59
N GLY A 13 -1.86 1.06 -3.26
CA GLY A 13 -0.86 0.06 -3.62
C GLY A 13 -0.50 0.10 -5.10
N LYS A 14 0.60 -0.58 -5.44
CA LYS A 14 1.16 -0.65 -6.79
C LYS A 14 0.17 -1.20 -7.84
N ASP A 15 -0.55 -2.28 -7.51
CA ASP A 15 -1.39 -3.00 -8.48
C ASP A 15 -2.67 -2.19 -8.84
N SER A 16 -3.35 -1.60 -7.86
CA SER A 16 -4.53 -0.74 -8.12
C SER A 16 -4.17 0.56 -8.84
N ALA A 17 -3.01 1.14 -8.53
CA ALA A 17 -2.50 2.32 -9.20
C ALA A 17 -2.16 2.05 -10.67
N ALA A 18 -1.44 0.96 -10.92
CA ALA A 18 -1.15 0.51 -12.28
C ALA A 18 -2.44 0.21 -13.05
N LEU A 19 -3.45 -0.38 -12.40
CA LEU A 19 -4.72 -0.67 -13.06
C LEU A 19 -5.43 0.62 -13.46
N ALA A 20 -5.44 1.62 -12.58
CA ALA A 20 -6.06 2.91 -12.87
C ALA A 20 -5.39 3.60 -14.06
N MET A 21 -4.05 3.60 -14.11
CA MET A 21 -3.28 4.11 -15.24
C MET A 21 -3.55 3.32 -16.53
N TYR A 22 -3.51 1.99 -16.45
CA TYR A 22 -3.78 1.09 -17.56
C TYR A 22 -5.17 1.30 -18.16
N MET A 23 -6.20 1.39 -17.30
CA MET A 23 -7.57 1.60 -17.73
C MET A 23 -7.77 2.97 -18.37
N ARG A 24 -7.18 4.03 -17.79
CA ARG A 24 -7.22 5.37 -18.36
C ARG A 24 -6.58 5.42 -19.76
N ASP A 25 -5.43 4.78 -19.92
CA ASP A 25 -4.63 4.90 -21.14
C ASP A 25 -5.16 4.01 -22.28
N ASN A 26 -5.69 2.82 -21.97
CA ASN A 26 -6.15 1.85 -22.96
C ASN A 26 -7.67 1.87 -23.21
N TYR A 27 -8.45 2.39 -22.26
CA TYR A 27 -9.91 2.48 -22.36
C TYR A 27 -10.43 3.90 -22.07
N PRO A 28 -9.92 4.94 -22.77
CA PRO A 28 -10.26 6.34 -22.50
C PRO A 28 -11.73 6.70 -22.76
N ASP A 29 -12.44 5.88 -23.54
CA ASP A 29 -13.87 6.06 -23.83
C ASP A 29 -14.78 5.67 -22.65
N LEU A 30 -14.24 4.96 -21.65
CA LEU A 30 -14.98 4.60 -20.44
C LEU A 30 -14.93 5.73 -19.41
N ASP A 31 -16.08 6.25 -19.02
CA ASP A 31 -16.22 7.17 -17.88
C ASP A 31 -16.11 6.38 -16.57
N ILE A 32 -14.88 6.16 -16.13
CA ILE A 32 -14.55 5.42 -14.90
C ILE A 32 -14.54 6.37 -13.72
N GLN A 33 -15.34 6.05 -12.70
CA GLN A 33 -15.34 6.74 -11.42
C GLN A 33 -14.31 6.09 -10.49
N TYR A 34 -13.21 6.80 -10.25
CA TYR A 34 -12.17 6.37 -9.33
C TYR A 34 -12.56 6.70 -7.89
N TYR A 35 -12.25 5.79 -6.98
CA TYR A 35 -12.53 6.03 -5.57
C TYR A 35 -11.42 5.50 -4.66
N PHE A 36 -11.16 6.23 -3.58
CA PHE A 36 -10.24 5.87 -2.52
C PHE A 36 -10.95 6.04 -1.19
N THR A 37 -10.73 5.15 -0.23
CA THR A 37 -11.40 5.23 1.07
C THR A 37 -10.38 5.44 2.16
N ASP A 38 -10.25 6.70 2.58
CA ASP A 38 -9.33 7.08 3.65
C ASP A 38 -9.90 6.62 5.00
N THR A 39 -9.14 5.76 5.67
CA THR A 39 -9.48 5.19 6.96
C THR A 39 -9.13 6.09 8.14
N GLY A 40 -8.45 7.22 7.89
CA GLY A 40 -7.83 8.06 8.89
C GLY A 40 -6.56 7.44 9.49
N LYS A 41 -6.12 6.30 8.96
CA LYS A 41 -4.96 5.53 9.41
C LYS A 41 -4.06 5.14 8.24
N GLU A 42 -4.01 5.96 7.20
CA GLU A 42 -3.11 5.78 6.06
C GLU A 42 -1.77 6.46 6.32
N LEU A 43 -0.69 5.91 5.78
CA LEU A 43 0.63 6.55 5.83
C LEU A 43 0.63 7.83 4.97
N PRO A 44 1.40 8.87 5.34
CA PRO A 44 1.51 10.09 4.54
C PRO A 44 1.92 9.83 3.08
N GLU A 45 2.80 8.85 2.84
CA GLU A 45 3.23 8.48 1.48
C GLU A 45 2.10 7.91 0.63
N VAL A 46 1.06 7.35 1.25
CA VAL A 46 -0.13 6.82 0.56
C VAL A 46 -1.00 7.97 0.10
N ILE A 47 -1.25 8.93 1.00
CA ILE A 47 -2.07 10.10 0.70
C ILE A 47 -1.41 10.95 -0.39
N ASP A 48 -0.11 11.23 -0.28
CA ASP A 48 0.64 11.96 -1.32
C ASP A 48 0.55 11.24 -2.68
N PHE A 49 0.75 9.92 -2.67
CA PHE A 49 0.66 9.13 -3.90
C PHE A 49 -0.74 9.14 -4.53
N VAL A 50 -1.80 9.01 -3.73
CA VAL A 50 -3.19 9.06 -4.22
C VAL A 50 -3.52 10.44 -4.78
N ASN A 51 -3.07 11.52 -4.13
CA ASN A 51 -3.28 12.88 -4.62
C ASN A 51 -2.60 13.12 -5.97
N ARG A 52 -1.37 12.62 -6.15
CA ARG A 52 -0.69 12.68 -7.46
C ARG A 52 -1.42 11.85 -8.51
N LEU A 53 -1.87 10.66 -8.11
CA LEU A 53 -2.63 9.78 -9.01
C LEU A 53 -3.92 10.45 -9.47
N GLU A 54 -4.59 11.23 -8.62
CA GLU A 54 -5.76 12.04 -9.00
C GLU A 54 -5.45 12.98 -10.18
N GLY A 55 -4.29 13.63 -10.16
CA GLY A 55 -3.82 14.47 -11.26
C GLY A 55 -3.60 13.69 -12.57
N TYR A 56 -3.31 12.39 -12.47
CA TYR A 56 -3.21 11.50 -13.62
C TYR A 56 -4.60 11.01 -14.05
N VAL A 57 -5.32 10.26 -13.23
CA VAL A 57 -6.54 9.55 -13.66
C VAL A 57 -7.79 10.42 -13.69
N GLY A 58 -7.76 11.60 -13.10
CA GLY A 58 -8.93 12.45 -12.84
C GLY A 58 -9.46 12.27 -11.42
N LYS A 59 -10.64 12.86 -11.16
CA LYS A 59 -11.22 12.97 -9.80
C LYS A 59 -11.31 11.61 -9.11
N ILE A 60 -10.78 11.54 -7.89
CA ILE A 60 -10.91 10.39 -6.99
C ILE A 60 -11.86 10.79 -5.87
N VAL A 61 -12.95 10.04 -5.70
CA VAL A 61 -13.94 10.32 -4.63
C VAL A 61 -13.70 9.45 -3.41
N ASP A 62 -14.08 9.95 -2.24
CA ASP A 62 -14.29 9.10 -1.07
C ASP A 62 -15.77 8.69 -0.96
N PRO A 63 -16.13 7.41 -1.16
CA PRO A 63 -17.50 6.93 -1.06
C PRO A 63 -18.15 7.25 0.30
N TYR A 64 -17.36 7.29 1.37
CA TYR A 64 -17.87 7.65 2.69
C TYR A 64 -18.33 9.12 2.70
N GLU A 65 -17.51 10.04 2.18
CA GLU A 65 -17.82 11.46 2.20
C GLU A 65 -19.00 11.80 1.29
N GLU A 66 -19.12 11.10 0.15
CA GLU A 66 -20.24 11.22 -0.78
C GLU A 66 -21.57 10.75 -0.16
N VAL A 67 -21.56 9.73 0.71
CA VAL A 67 -22.77 9.16 1.31
C VAL A 67 -23.13 9.85 2.62
N PHE A 68 -22.15 10.18 3.44
CA PHE A 68 -22.34 10.65 4.82
C PHE A 68 -22.06 12.15 4.98
N SER A 69 -22.43 12.94 3.96
CA SER A 69 -22.23 14.40 3.80
C SER A 69 -22.91 15.25 4.91
N SER A 70 -22.50 15.05 6.15
CA SER A 70 -22.97 15.77 7.33
C SER A 70 -21.82 16.60 7.91
N ASN A 71 -22.12 17.72 8.58
CA ASN A 71 -21.12 18.53 9.32
C ASN A 71 -20.52 17.79 10.54
N ARG A 72 -20.59 16.46 10.58
CA ARG A 72 -20.07 15.63 11.65
C ARG A 72 -18.73 15.04 11.21
N GLU A 73 -17.87 14.84 12.18
CA GLU A 73 -16.59 14.16 12.00
C GLU A 73 -16.77 12.80 11.32
N LYS A 74 -15.85 12.48 10.41
CA LYS A 74 -15.81 11.20 9.69
C LYS A 74 -15.73 10.06 10.70
N LYS A 75 -16.49 8.99 10.47
CA LYS A 75 -16.42 7.77 11.28
C LYS A 75 -15.20 6.96 10.85
N ASP A 76 -14.06 7.38 11.34
CA ASP A 76 -12.76 6.77 11.08
C ASP A 76 -12.54 5.45 11.85
N PHE A 77 -11.32 4.94 11.78
CA PHE A 77 -10.93 3.72 12.50
C PHE A 77 -11.20 3.83 14.00
N ASP A 78 -10.87 4.96 14.63
CA ASP A 78 -11.02 5.15 16.07
C ASP A 78 -12.48 5.15 16.51
N TYR A 79 -13.37 5.77 15.72
CA TYR A 79 -14.80 5.67 15.93
C TYR A 79 -15.26 4.21 15.91
N HIS A 80 -14.91 3.47 14.85
CA HIS A 80 -15.34 2.08 14.69
C HIS A 80 -14.74 1.16 15.75
N LEU A 81 -13.48 1.37 16.15
CA LEU A 81 -12.84 0.64 17.24
C LEU A 81 -13.63 0.78 18.56
N ARG A 82 -14.08 2.00 18.88
CA ARG A 82 -14.96 2.24 20.04
C ARG A 82 -16.31 1.53 19.92
N GLN A 83 -16.93 1.55 18.74
CA GLN A 83 -18.18 0.80 18.50
C GLN A 83 -18.01 -0.72 18.69
N HIS A 84 -16.82 -1.23 18.39
CA HIS A 84 -16.45 -2.63 18.60
C HIS A 84 -15.91 -2.92 20.01
N LYS A 85 -16.08 -2.01 20.98
CA LYS A 85 -15.59 -2.16 22.37
C LYS A 85 -14.10 -2.53 22.40
N ASN A 86 -13.31 -1.73 21.69
CA ASN A 86 -11.86 -1.88 21.54
C ASN A 86 -11.40 -3.26 21.03
N TYR A 87 -12.27 -3.97 20.29
CA TYR A 87 -11.85 -5.21 19.63
C TYR A 87 -10.99 -4.90 18.41
N LEU A 88 -9.73 -5.34 18.44
CA LEU A 88 -8.85 -5.19 17.28
C LEU A 88 -9.35 -6.01 16.08
N PRO A 89 -9.22 -5.50 14.84
CA PRO A 89 -9.54 -6.28 13.67
C PRO A 89 -8.50 -7.39 13.47
N SER A 90 -8.93 -8.49 12.87
CA SER A 90 -8.10 -9.67 12.63
C SER A 90 -8.44 -10.32 11.28
N PRO A 91 -7.67 -11.32 10.81
CA PRO A 91 -8.01 -12.05 9.59
C PRO A 91 -9.41 -12.67 9.62
N GLN A 92 -9.90 -13.03 10.81
CA GLN A 92 -11.25 -13.55 11.03
C GLN A 92 -12.27 -12.41 11.22
N ALA A 93 -11.91 -11.37 11.97
CA ALA A 93 -12.78 -10.26 12.31
C ALA A 93 -12.40 -8.99 11.52
N ARG A 94 -12.73 -8.99 10.23
CA ARG A 94 -12.38 -7.94 9.25
C ARG A 94 -13.30 -6.72 9.30
N TRP A 95 -13.67 -6.27 10.50
CA TRP A 95 -14.65 -5.19 10.66
C TRP A 95 -14.16 -3.86 10.07
N CYS A 96 -12.85 -3.58 10.09
CA CYS A 96 -12.28 -2.38 9.49
C CYS A 96 -12.58 -2.31 7.98
N THR A 97 -12.46 -3.43 7.27
CA THR A 97 -12.80 -3.52 5.84
C THR A 97 -14.29 -3.40 5.60
N ILE A 98 -15.10 -4.10 6.39
CA ILE A 98 -16.56 -4.14 6.22
C ILE A 98 -17.16 -2.76 6.48
N GLN A 99 -16.87 -2.17 7.63
CA GLN A 99 -17.48 -0.93 8.10
C GLN A 99 -17.00 0.29 7.34
N MET A 100 -15.70 0.34 7.03
CA MET A 100 -15.10 1.55 6.49
C MET A 100 -15.02 1.52 4.98
N LYS A 101 -14.99 0.35 4.33
CA LYS A 101 -14.75 0.26 2.89
C LYS A 101 -15.91 -0.37 2.12
N LEU A 102 -16.45 -1.50 2.57
CA LEU A 102 -17.53 -2.19 1.85
C LEU A 102 -18.89 -1.51 2.02
N ILE A 103 -19.29 -1.21 3.26
CA ILE A 103 -20.58 -0.57 3.55
C ILE A 103 -20.69 0.82 2.90
N PRO A 104 -19.68 1.73 2.98
CA PRO A 104 -19.77 3.02 2.32
C PRO A 104 -19.79 2.90 0.80
N PHE A 105 -19.02 1.97 0.23
CA PHE A 105 -19.04 1.68 -1.20
C PHE A 105 -20.42 1.19 -1.67
N GLU A 106 -21.02 0.20 -0.99
CA GLU A 106 -22.35 -0.32 -1.35
C GLU A 106 -23.41 0.80 -1.34
N LYS A 107 -23.39 1.67 -0.31
CA LYS A 107 -24.30 2.81 -0.22
C LYS A 107 -24.05 3.86 -1.30
N TRP A 108 -22.79 4.12 -1.63
CA TRP A 108 -22.43 5.07 -2.68
C TRP A 108 -22.91 4.60 -4.04
N ILE A 109 -22.71 3.31 -4.35
CA ILE A 109 -23.24 2.69 -5.57
C ILE A 109 -24.77 2.80 -5.63
N GLN A 110 -25.47 2.43 -4.54
CA GLN A 110 -26.92 2.54 -4.49
C GLN A 110 -27.39 3.99 -4.71
N MET A 111 -26.77 4.96 -4.03
CA MET A 111 -27.06 6.38 -4.22
C MET A 111 -26.87 6.82 -5.68
N LYS A 112 -25.77 6.41 -6.33
CA LYS A 112 -25.48 6.70 -7.73
C LYS A 112 -26.54 6.10 -8.64
N MET A 113 -26.91 4.84 -8.43
CA MET A 113 -27.95 4.17 -9.22
C MET A 113 -29.30 4.89 -9.10
N GLU A 114 -29.72 5.26 -7.89
CA GLU A 114 -30.99 5.94 -7.63
C GLU A 114 -31.02 7.37 -8.18
N LYS A 115 -29.96 8.16 -7.99
CA LYS A 115 -29.93 9.58 -8.39
C LYS A 115 -29.62 9.79 -9.88
N GLU A 116 -28.74 8.96 -10.45
CA GLU A 116 -28.23 9.15 -11.82
C GLU A 116 -28.77 8.13 -12.82
N GLY A 117 -29.62 7.20 -12.38
CA GLY A 117 -30.33 6.24 -13.23
C GLY A 117 -29.47 5.10 -13.77
N TYR A 118 -28.39 4.71 -13.06
CA TYR A 118 -27.60 3.54 -13.45
C TYR A 118 -28.36 2.24 -13.15
N THR A 119 -28.22 1.28 -14.06
CA THR A 119 -28.88 -0.03 -14.00
C THR A 119 -27.90 -1.18 -13.79
N LYS A 120 -26.63 -0.97 -14.16
CA LYS A 120 -25.53 -1.92 -14.02
C LYS A 120 -24.30 -1.21 -13.50
N VAL A 121 -23.43 -1.96 -12.83
CA VAL A 121 -22.18 -1.50 -12.26
C VAL A 121 -21.07 -2.46 -12.67
N VAL A 122 -19.97 -1.94 -13.16
CA VAL A 122 -18.76 -2.71 -13.46
C VAL A 122 -17.65 -2.22 -12.54
N SER A 123 -17.16 -3.10 -11.67
CA SER A 123 -16.01 -2.84 -10.80
C SER A 123 -14.76 -3.48 -11.39
N TYR A 124 -13.73 -2.68 -11.62
CA TYR A 124 -12.44 -3.17 -12.07
C TYR A 124 -11.54 -3.49 -10.88
N VAL A 125 -10.82 -4.60 -10.96
CA VAL A 125 -9.96 -5.13 -9.89
C VAL A 125 -8.59 -5.53 -10.44
N GLY A 126 -7.53 -5.14 -9.74
CA GLY A 126 -6.13 -5.28 -10.15
C GLY A 126 -5.53 -6.66 -9.85
N ILE A 127 -6.26 -7.74 -10.08
CA ILE A 127 -5.74 -9.11 -9.94
C ILE A 127 -5.02 -9.51 -11.23
N ARG A 128 -3.76 -9.94 -11.11
CA ARG A 128 -2.88 -10.24 -12.24
C ARG A 128 -3.12 -11.63 -12.83
N ALA A 129 -2.53 -11.88 -14.00
CA ALA A 129 -2.58 -13.18 -14.67
C ALA A 129 -1.79 -14.27 -13.91
N ASP A 130 -0.68 -13.90 -13.25
CA ASP A 130 0.19 -14.77 -12.45
C ASP A 130 -0.36 -15.10 -11.04
N GLU A 131 -1.57 -14.62 -10.71
CA GLU A 131 -2.24 -14.87 -9.43
C GLU A 131 -3.52 -15.73 -9.59
N PRO A 132 -3.50 -16.90 -10.25
CA PRO A 132 -4.70 -17.63 -10.66
C PRO A 132 -5.59 -18.10 -9.50
N ALA A 133 -5.02 -18.26 -8.30
CA ALA A 133 -5.75 -18.66 -7.10
C ALA A 133 -6.58 -17.52 -6.47
N ARG A 134 -6.38 -16.27 -6.90
CA ARG A 134 -7.14 -15.10 -6.39
C ARG A 134 -8.43 -14.92 -7.18
N GLU A 135 -9.51 -14.58 -6.49
CA GLU A 135 -10.80 -14.25 -7.09
C GLU A 135 -11.25 -12.86 -6.64
N GLY A 136 -12.06 -12.20 -7.48
CA GLY A 136 -12.74 -10.96 -7.11
C GLY A 136 -13.77 -11.23 -6.03
N PHE A 137 -13.68 -10.52 -4.90
CA PHE A 137 -14.56 -10.76 -3.76
C PHE A 137 -15.92 -10.07 -3.97
N LEU A 138 -17.01 -10.85 -4.00
CA LEU A 138 -18.40 -10.36 -3.96
C LEU A 138 -18.96 -10.63 -2.56
N THR A 139 -19.60 -9.63 -1.94
CA THR A 139 -20.36 -9.84 -0.68
C THR A 139 -21.67 -10.57 -1.00
N ASN A 140 -21.89 -11.72 -0.37
CA ASN A 140 -22.92 -12.71 -0.71
C ASN A 140 -24.39 -12.25 -0.73
N THR A 141 -24.73 -11.02 -0.34
CA THR A 141 -26.13 -10.69 0.00
C THR A 141 -26.87 -9.89 -1.07
N VAL A 142 -26.20 -9.13 -1.95
CA VAL A 142 -26.91 -8.18 -2.85
C VAL A 142 -26.22 -7.96 -4.23
N THR A 143 -25.00 -8.43 -4.45
CA THR A 143 -24.15 -7.89 -5.53
C THR A 143 -24.28 -8.54 -6.92
N SER A 144 -24.77 -9.77 -7.07
CA SER A 144 -24.71 -10.46 -8.37
C SER A 144 -25.74 -10.00 -9.41
N GLU A 145 -26.78 -9.25 -9.03
CA GLU A 145 -27.83 -8.84 -9.96
C GLU A 145 -27.44 -7.62 -10.80
N TYR A 146 -26.66 -6.68 -10.23
CA TYR A 146 -26.29 -5.43 -10.90
C TYR A 146 -24.78 -5.14 -10.90
N LEU A 147 -23.95 -5.81 -10.08
CA LEU A 147 -22.51 -5.57 -10.00
C LEU A 147 -21.74 -6.71 -10.70
N THR A 148 -20.92 -6.35 -11.68
CA THR A 148 -20.00 -7.25 -12.37
C THR A 148 -18.56 -6.87 -12.02
N ILE A 149 -17.74 -7.85 -11.65
CA ILE A 149 -16.29 -7.65 -11.48
C ILE A 149 -15.58 -7.97 -12.79
N LYS A 150 -14.67 -7.11 -13.21
CA LYS A 150 -13.72 -7.35 -14.30
C LYS A 150 -12.29 -7.33 -13.79
N MET A 151 -11.43 -8.16 -14.37
CA MET A 151 -10.02 -8.28 -14.00
C MET A 151 -9.14 -8.06 -15.24
N PRO A 152 -8.97 -6.80 -15.69
CA PRO A 152 -8.30 -6.49 -16.95
C PRO A 152 -6.89 -7.08 -17.06
N PHE A 153 -6.10 -7.03 -15.97
CA PHE A 153 -4.76 -7.62 -15.97
C PHE A 153 -4.77 -9.12 -16.26
N ARG A 154 -5.69 -9.87 -15.64
CA ARG A 154 -5.85 -11.29 -15.92
C ARG A 154 -6.40 -11.55 -17.32
N GLU A 155 -7.38 -10.77 -17.75
CA GLU A 155 -8.02 -10.88 -19.08
C GLU A 155 -7.00 -10.61 -20.21
N ASP A 156 -6.09 -9.66 -20.00
CA ASP A 156 -5.09 -9.22 -20.98
C ASP A 156 -3.73 -9.93 -20.81
N GLY A 157 -3.60 -10.83 -19.82
CA GLY A 157 -2.38 -11.63 -19.62
C GLY A 157 -1.20 -10.88 -18.98
N LEU A 158 -1.47 -9.80 -18.25
CA LEU A 158 -0.46 -8.97 -17.59
C LEU A 158 -0.02 -9.59 -16.25
N GLU A 159 1.29 -9.72 -16.08
CA GLU A 159 1.95 -10.25 -14.89
C GLU A 159 2.63 -9.14 -14.09
N ARG A 160 3.25 -9.50 -12.96
CA ARG A 160 3.91 -8.56 -12.05
C ARG A 160 4.90 -7.60 -12.73
N ASP A 161 5.72 -8.12 -13.66
CA ASP A 161 6.75 -7.30 -14.30
C ASP A 161 6.12 -6.25 -15.25
N ASP A 162 4.96 -6.55 -15.84
CA ASP A 162 4.17 -5.58 -16.63
C ASP A 162 3.60 -4.47 -15.75
N ILE A 163 3.18 -4.80 -14.52
CA ILE A 163 2.68 -3.80 -13.55
C ILE A 163 3.78 -2.79 -13.21
N PHE A 164 5.00 -3.28 -12.98
CA PHE A 164 6.14 -2.39 -12.75
C PHE A 164 6.45 -1.53 -13.99
N GLU A 165 6.30 -2.07 -15.19
CA GLU A 165 6.50 -1.30 -16.40
C GLU A 165 5.45 -0.19 -16.58
N ILE A 166 4.18 -0.48 -16.30
CA ILE A 166 3.10 0.51 -16.32
C ILE A 166 3.41 1.67 -15.35
N LEU A 167 3.81 1.37 -14.12
CA LEU A 167 4.15 2.38 -13.11
C LEU A 167 5.37 3.22 -13.51
N ARG A 168 6.44 2.58 -13.99
CA ARG A 168 7.65 3.27 -14.46
C ARG A 168 7.34 4.21 -15.62
N LYS A 169 6.52 3.75 -16.58
CA LYS A 169 6.16 4.55 -17.75
C LYS A 169 5.31 5.76 -17.39
N ALA A 170 4.42 5.64 -16.40
CA ALA A 170 3.62 6.76 -15.93
C ALA A 170 4.45 7.83 -15.20
N ASP A 171 5.60 7.44 -14.63
CA ASP A 171 6.60 8.29 -13.98
C ASP A 171 5.99 9.33 -13.00
N LEU A 172 4.98 8.90 -12.24
CA LEU A 172 4.13 9.79 -11.43
C LEU A 172 4.91 10.61 -10.38
N LEU A 173 6.05 10.06 -9.94
CA LEU A 173 6.91 10.62 -8.89
C LEU A 173 8.24 11.14 -9.45
N GLY A 174 8.44 11.08 -10.76
CA GLY A 174 9.71 11.44 -11.41
C GLY A 174 10.10 12.92 -11.29
N ASN A 175 9.14 13.79 -10.96
CA ASN A 175 9.36 15.21 -10.76
C ASN A 175 9.71 15.59 -9.31
N GLU A 176 9.72 14.63 -8.38
CA GLU A 176 10.13 14.90 -7.00
C GLU A 176 11.61 15.22 -6.94
N GLU A 177 11.98 16.21 -6.12
CA GLU A 177 13.37 16.67 -6.01
C GLU A 177 14.33 15.51 -5.74
N GLU A 178 13.98 14.61 -4.84
CA GLU A 178 14.84 13.49 -4.45
C GLU A 178 15.02 12.46 -5.56
N VAL A 179 13.97 12.20 -6.34
CA VAL A 179 14.02 11.30 -7.49
C VAL A 179 14.83 11.94 -8.61
N VAL A 180 14.64 13.25 -8.84
CA VAL A 180 15.41 14.01 -9.82
C VAL A 180 16.90 14.01 -9.48
N GLU A 181 17.28 14.32 -8.23
CA GLU A 181 18.68 14.30 -7.81
C GLU A 181 19.27 12.89 -7.86
N TYR A 182 18.48 11.86 -7.49
CA TYR A 182 18.91 10.47 -7.61
C TYR A 182 19.18 10.06 -9.06
N ARG A 183 18.31 10.45 -10.01
CA ARG A 183 18.50 10.18 -11.45
C ARG A 183 19.74 10.86 -12.01
N LYS A 184 20.08 12.06 -11.53
CA LYS A 184 21.30 12.78 -11.95
C LYS A 184 22.58 12.01 -11.62
N LEU A 185 22.59 11.17 -10.58
CA LEU A 185 23.75 10.33 -10.27
C LEU A 185 24.09 9.32 -11.39
N TYR A 186 23.12 8.98 -12.23
CA TYR A 186 23.29 8.03 -13.33
C TYR A 186 23.72 8.68 -14.65
N VAL A 187 23.99 9.99 -14.65
CA VAL A 187 24.37 10.74 -15.86
C VAL A 187 25.64 11.51 -15.58
N ASP A 188 26.67 11.28 -16.39
CA ASP A 188 27.90 12.06 -16.31
C ASP A 188 27.61 13.54 -16.67
N PRO A 189 27.96 14.50 -15.79
CA PRO A 189 27.59 15.90 -15.98
C PRO A 189 28.35 16.60 -17.12
N MET A 190 29.47 16.04 -17.58
CA MET A 190 30.29 16.63 -18.65
C MET A 190 29.95 16.04 -20.03
N THR A 191 29.66 14.75 -20.09
CA THR A 191 29.46 13.99 -21.34
C THR A 191 28.00 13.64 -21.60
N GLY A 192 27.17 13.59 -20.56
CA GLY A 192 25.79 13.10 -20.63
C GLY A 192 25.68 11.58 -20.79
N GLU A 193 26.79 10.85 -20.67
CA GLU A 193 26.80 9.39 -20.80
C GLU A 193 26.27 8.71 -19.52
N PRO A 194 25.66 7.51 -19.64
CA PRO A 194 25.21 6.74 -18.48
C PRO A 194 26.38 6.38 -17.54
N LEU A 195 26.19 6.63 -16.26
CA LEU A 195 27.14 6.30 -15.18
C LEU A 195 26.49 5.28 -14.23
N GLU A 196 27.29 4.38 -13.67
CA GLU A 196 26.88 3.58 -12.51
C GLU A 196 27.44 4.22 -11.23
N PRO A 197 26.62 4.94 -10.44
CA PRO A 197 27.10 5.58 -9.22
C PRO A 197 27.46 4.53 -8.16
N SER A 198 28.52 4.82 -7.40
CA SER A 198 28.90 3.95 -6.29
C SER A 198 27.88 4.01 -5.15
N GLU A 199 27.87 3.00 -4.29
CA GLU A 199 27.02 3.03 -3.09
C GLU A 199 27.39 4.20 -2.17
N GLU A 200 28.66 4.62 -2.13
CA GLU A 200 29.12 5.79 -1.38
C GLU A 200 28.50 7.09 -1.92
N ASP A 201 28.45 7.25 -3.25
CA ASP A 201 27.84 8.43 -3.89
C ASP A 201 26.34 8.52 -3.58
N LYS A 202 25.63 7.38 -3.65
CA LYS A 202 24.20 7.30 -3.29
C LYS A 202 23.98 7.68 -1.83
N MET A 203 24.79 7.14 -0.91
CA MET A 203 24.67 7.47 0.53
C MET A 203 24.96 8.95 0.80
N ALA A 204 26.01 9.51 0.18
CA ALA A 204 26.35 10.91 0.32
C ALA A 204 25.22 11.84 -0.16
N LEU A 205 24.56 11.49 -1.28
CA LEU A 205 23.38 12.23 -1.75
C LEU A 205 22.24 12.16 -0.73
N MET A 206 21.93 10.98 -0.19
CA MET A 206 20.84 10.83 0.77
C MET A 206 21.09 11.61 2.06
N GLU A 207 22.33 11.64 2.56
CA GLU A 207 22.69 12.50 3.69
C GLU A 207 22.49 13.99 3.40
N GLN A 208 22.83 14.44 2.20
CA GLN A 208 22.61 15.82 1.78
C GLN A 208 21.10 16.16 1.71
N LEU A 209 20.29 15.26 1.14
CA LEU A 209 18.84 15.43 1.06
C LEU A 209 18.18 15.48 2.44
N LEU A 210 18.61 14.63 3.37
CA LEU A 210 18.13 14.65 4.76
C LEU A 210 18.47 15.97 5.47
N LYS A 211 19.69 16.49 5.28
CA LYS A 211 20.07 17.81 5.81
C LYS A 211 19.16 18.90 5.23
N LYS A 212 18.90 18.87 3.92
CA LYS A 212 17.98 19.82 3.27
C LYS A 212 16.55 19.75 3.86
N ARG A 213 16.02 18.53 4.07
CA ARG A 213 14.71 18.33 4.72
C ARG A 213 14.66 18.97 6.10
N SER A 214 15.69 18.77 6.93
CA SER A 214 15.73 19.33 8.28
C SER A 214 15.76 20.86 8.31
N MET A 215 16.35 21.50 7.28
CA MET A 215 16.40 22.96 7.15
C MET A 215 15.07 23.57 6.71
N ASN A 216 14.25 22.82 5.95
CA ASN A 216 12.97 23.29 5.43
C ASN A 216 11.78 23.07 6.40
N GLN A 217 12.00 22.44 7.55
CA GLN A 217 10.94 22.05 8.50
C GLN A 217 10.39 23.20 9.38
N THR A 218 10.66 24.45 9.06
CA THR A 218 9.97 25.60 9.68
C THR A 218 8.68 25.91 8.93
N GLU A 219 7.56 25.68 9.63
CA GLU A 219 6.20 26.16 9.38
C GLU A 219 5.27 25.25 8.54
N HIS A 220 4.26 24.69 9.22
CA HIS A 220 2.97 24.19 8.69
C HIS A 220 2.89 22.77 8.06
N SER A 221 2.90 21.73 8.90
CA SER A 221 2.04 20.55 8.67
C SER A 221 1.72 19.85 9.99
N GLN A 222 0.45 19.50 10.22
CA GLN A 222 0.00 18.67 11.35
C GLN A 222 0.39 17.18 11.21
N ASP A 223 1.20 16.84 10.21
CA ASP A 223 1.52 15.48 9.82
C ASP A 223 2.70 14.88 10.60
N ILE A 224 2.58 13.58 10.89
CA ILE A 224 3.62 12.78 11.53
C ILE A 224 4.85 12.74 10.61
N GLN A 225 5.97 13.28 11.08
CA GLN A 225 7.22 13.29 10.32
C GLN A 225 7.96 11.95 10.44
N PRO A 226 8.47 11.39 9.33
CA PRO A 226 9.25 10.17 9.38
C PRO A 226 10.67 10.42 9.91
N ASN A 227 11.15 9.50 10.73
CA ASN A 227 12.53 9.41 11.16
C ASN A 227 13.32 8.54 10.18
N LEU A 228 14.13 9.17 9.32
CA LEU A 228 14.76 8.49 8.19
C LEU A 228 16.28 8.44 8.32
N THR A 229 16.84 7.27 8.04
CA THR A 229 18.27 7.09 7.80
C THR A 229 18.58 7.24 6.30
N PRO A 230 19.83 7.52 5.91
CA PRO A 230 20.23 7.59 4.50
C PRO A 230 19.86 6.32 3.72
N GLU A 231 20.01 5.14 4.33
CA GLU A 231 19.70 3.84 3.70
C GLU A 231 18.19 3.69 3.49
N THR A 232 17.39 4.12 4.46
CA THR A 232 15.93 4.07 4.36
C THR A 232 15.44 5.05 3.29
N LEU A 233 16.02 6.26 3.26
CA LEU A 233 15.70 7.24 2.22
C LEU A 233 16.07 6.72 0.83
N LEU A 234 17.24 6.09 0.66
CA LEU A 234 17.62 5.49 -0.63
C LEU A 234 16.54 4.52 -1.11
N LYS A 235 16.11 3.58 -0.26
CA LYS A 235 15.09 2.60 -0.64
C LYS A 235 13.75 3.25 -1.00
N ILE A 236 13.37 4.31 -0.28
CA ILE A 236 12.16 5.09 -0.60
C ILE A 236 12.32 5.73 -1.98
N VAL A 237 13.44 6.39 -2.26
CA VAL A 237 13.70 7.04 -3.54
C VAL A 237 13.77 6.02 -4.69
N GLU A 238 14.42 4.86 -4.48
CA GLU A 238 14.42 3.75 -5.44
C GLU A 238 13.01 3.25 -5.74
N ALA A 239 12.14 3.16 -4.73
CA ALA A 239 10.75 2.77 -4.94
C ALA A 239 9.98 3.84 -5.73
N LYS A 240 10.17 5.12 -5.41
CA LYS A 240 9.53 6.24 -6.12
C LYS A 240 9.98 6.35 -7.57
N ASP A 241 11.28 6.17 -7.83
CA ASP A 241 11.86 6.12 -9.18
C ASP A 241 11.25 4.99 -10.03
N GLN A 242 10.88 3.88 -9.39
CA GLN A 242 10.14 2.77 -10.01
C GLN A 242 8.64 3.05 -10.19
N GLY A 243 8.16 4.26 -9.84
CA GLY A 243 6.74 4.64 -9.89
C GLY A 243 5.89 4.08 -8.75
N LYS A 244 6.49 3.45 -7.73
CA LYS A 244 5.78 2.91 -6.57
C LYS A 244 5.62 3.99 -5.48
N PRO A 245 4.55 3.93 -4.67
CA PRO A 245 4.44 4.75 -3.46
C PRO A 245 5.67 4.64 -2.56
N GLY A 246 6.05 5.73 -1.89
CA GLY A 246 7.29 5.80 -1.10
C GLY A 246 7.42 4.73 -0.01
N TYR A 247 6.31 4.29 0.60
CA TYR A 247 6.34 3.25 1.63
C TYR A 247 6.86 1.89 1.13
N TYR A 248 6.86 1.66 -0.19
CA TYR A 248 7.47 0.45 -0.79
C TYR A 248 8.99 0.36 -0.58
N GLY A 249 9.64 1.43 -0.12
CA GLY A 249 11.05 1.39 0.29
C GLY A 249 11.28 0.59 1.58
N TRP A 250 10.25 0.39 2.41
CA TRP A 250 10.41 -0.26 3.71
C TRP A 250 9.29 -1.25 4.06
N ARG A 251 8.17 -1.21 3.35
CA ARG A 251 7.00 -2.05 3.57
C ARG A 251 6.50 -2.64 2.25
N SER A 252 5.94 -3.85 2.31
CA SER A 252 5.52 -4.63 1.13
C SER A 252 4.05 -4.49 0.77
N ARG A 253 3.19 -4.26 1.78
CA ARG A 253 1.72 -4.29 1.66
C ARG A 253 1.09 -3.19 2.48
N SER A 254 -0.10 -2.77 2.05
CA SER A 254 -1.02 -1.90 2.79
C SER A 254 -0.45 -0.55 3.23
N GLY A 255 -1.05 0.51 2.69
CA GLY A 255 -0.80 1.88 3.12
C GLY A 255 -1.16 2.20 4.57
N CYS A 256 -1.99 1.38 5.24
CA CYS A 256 -2.45 1.69 6.59
C CYS A 256 -1.31 1.62 7.62
N THR A 257 -1.19 2.58 8.54
CA THR A 257 -0.14 2.66 9.57
C THR A 257 0.08 1.33 10.30
N PHE A 258 -1.01 0.69 10.72
CA PHE A 258 -1.04 -0.67 11.27
C PHE A 258 -1.93 -1.60 10.45
N CYS A 259 -1.53 -2.86 10.34
CA CYS A 259 -2.34 -3.91 9.75
C CYS A 259 -1.96 -5.26 10.37
N PHE A 260 -2.95 -6.08 10.72
CA PHE A 260 -2.72 -7.43 11.26
C PHE A 260 -2.10 -8.41 10.25
N TYR A 261 -1.88 -8.00 9.00
CA TYR A 261 -1.15 -8.75 7.98
C TYR A 261 0.32 -8.29 7.79
N GLN A 262 0.76 -7.29 8.55
CA GLN A 262 2.15 -6.85 8.54
C GLN A 262 3.07 -7.94 9.10
N GLN A 263 4.20 -8.13 8.43
CA GLN A 263 5.27 -8.99 8.92
C GLN A 263 5.97 -8.34 10.12
N LYS A 264 6.56 -9.17 10.98
CA LYS A 264 7.29 -8.69 12.18
C LYS A 264 8.39 -7.68 11.84
N ILE A 265 9.07 -7.85 10.71
CA ILE A 265 10.10 -6.92 10.24
C ILE A 265 9.52 -5.55 9.85
N GLU A 266 8.29 -5.52 9.31
CA GLU A 266 7.61 -4.27 8.94
C GLU A 266 7.14 -3.49 10.17
N TRP A 267 6.80 -4.19 11.26
CA TRP A 267 6.54 -3.56 12.56
C TRP A 267 7.78 -2.92 13.17
N LEU A 268 8.96 -3.56 13.04
CA LEU A 268 10.22 -2.96 13.46
C LEU A 268 10.54 -1.70 12.63
N ARG A 269 10.39 -1.77 11.30
CA ARG A 269 10.58 -0.61 10.42
C ARG A 269 9.59 0.51 10.72
N LEU A 270 8.32 0.17 11.01
CA LEU A 270 7.33 1.16 11.44
C LEU A 270 7.77 1.87 12.72
N LYS A 271 8.31 1.13 13.70
CA LYS A 271 8.82 1.71 14.94
C LYS A 271 9.99 2.67 14.71
N GLU A 272 10.89 2.33 13.79
CA GLU A 272 12.06 3.15 13.47
C GLU A 272 11.67 4.42 12.71
N ILE A 273 10.80 4.27 11.69
CA ILE A 273 10.42 5.34 10.76
C ILE A 273 9.31 6.21 11.32
N TYR A 274 8.26 5.61 11.89
CA TYR A 274 7.09 6.30 12.43
C TYR A 274 6.83 5.88 13.89
N PRO A 275 7.70 6.26 14.85
CA PRO A 275 7.57 5.85 16.24
C PRO A 275 6.22 6.25 16.85
N GLN A 276 5.66 7.40 16.47
CA GLN A 276 4.35 7.85 16.96
C GLN A 276 3.21 6.92 16.52
N ALA A 277 3.22 6.47 15.26
CA ALA A 277 2.23 5.53 14.74
C ALA A 277 2.38 4.13 15.37
N PHE A 278 3.61 3.72 15.67
CA PHE A 278 3.87 2.48 16.42
C PHE A 278 3.31 2.56 17.86
N GLU A 279 3.53 3.67 18.55
CA GLU A 279 2.99 3.90 19.90
C GLU A 279 1.46 3.98 19.91
N GLU A 280 0.86 4.60 18.89
CA GLU A 280 -0.58 4.60 18.69
C GLU A 280 -1.12 3.16 18.56
N ALA A 281 -0.51 2.35 17.68
CA ALA A 281 -0.91 0.95 17.48
C ALA A 281 -0.81 0.13 18.78
N LYS A 282 0.26 0.34 19.57
CA LYS A 282 0.45 -0.29 20.89
C LYS A 282 -0.62 0.14 21.88
N SER A 283 -1.05 1.40 21.84
CA SER A 283 -2.12 1.90 22.72
C SER A 283 -3.46 1.18 22.51
N TYR A 284 -3.74 0.72 21.28
CA TYR A 284 -4.96 -0.04 21.00
C TYR A 284 -4.93 -1.44 21.60
N GLU A 285 -3.77 -2.12 21.62
CA GLU A 285 -3.62 -3.41 22.30
C GLU A 285 -3.91 -3.27 23.79
N LYS A 286 -3.34 -2.24 24.43
CA LYS A 286 -3.55 -1.99 25.85
C LYS A 286 -5.02 -1.73 26.20
N LYS A 287 -5.71 -0.89 25.41
CA LYS A 287 -7.16 -0.65 25.58
C LYS A 287 -7.97 -1.94 25.43
N ALA A 288 -7.58 -2.81 24.50
CA ALA A 288 -8.23 -4.10 24.29
C ALA A 288 -8.01 -5.07 25.47
N GLU A 289 -6.82 -5.05 26.09
CA GLU A 289 -6.51 -5.81 27.31
C GLU A 289 -7.29 -5.30 28.53
N ASP A 290 -7.27 -3.99 28.77
CA ASP A 290 -7.89 -3.38 29.96
C ASP A 290 -9.41 -3.66 29.99
N ASP A 291 -10.06 -3.72 28.83
CA ASP A 291 -11.50 -3.93 28.71
C ASP A 291 -11.92 -5.43 28.71
N ARG A 292 -11.00 -6.38 28.60
CA ARG A 292 -11.32 -7.81 28.39
C ARG A 292 -10.51 -8.77 29.25
N GLY A 293 -11.21 -9.66 29.96
CA GLY A 293 -10.62 -10.78 30.69
C GLY A 293 -10.37 -12.04 29.86
N ASP A 294 -10.82 -12.11 28.60
CA ASP A 294 -10.72 -13.27 27.72
C ASP A 294 -9.81 -13.04 26.50
N GLY A 295 -8.57 -13.52 26.59
CA GLY A 295 -7.68 -13.75 25.44
C GLY A 295 -7.59 -12.63 24.41
N THR A 296 -6.90 -11.54 24.72
CA THR A 296 -6.68 -10.41 23.82
C THR A 296 -5.94 -10.83 22.54
N PHE A 297 -6.43 -10.37 21.38
CA PHE A 297 -5.72 -10.47 20.12
C PHE A 297 -4.73 -9.30 20.03
N TYR A 298 -3.48 -9.61 19.70
CA TYR A 298 -2.43 -8.61 19.45
C TYR A 298 -2.11 -8.56 17.97
N TRP A 299 -1.50 -7.46 17.54
CA TRP A 299 -1.15 -7.25 16.13
C TRP A 299 -0.18 -8.31 15.60
N LEU A 300 0.72 -8.83 16.44
CA LEU A 300 1.69 -9.88 16.07
C LEU A 300 1.14 -11.31 16.25
N GLY A 301 -0.13 -11.44 16.64
CA GLY A 301 -0.80 -12.72 16.89
C GLY A 301 -0.99 -13.03 18.38
N LYS A 302 -1.61 -14.18 18.67
CA LYS A 302 -2.05 -14.54 20.02
C LYS A 302 -0.88 -14.59 21.00
N GLY A 303 -0.99 -13.84 22.10
CA GLY A 303 0.01 -13.80 23.17
C GLY A 303 1.31 -13.07 22.86
N THR A 304 1.40 -12.32 21.75
CA THR A 304 2.60 -11.54 21.40
C THR A 304 2.25 -10.06 21.20
N PRO A 305 2.28 -9.23 22.26
CA PRO A 305 2.05 -7.79 22.13
C PRO A 305 3.21 -7.08 21.41
N LEU A 306 2.93 -5.89 20.87
CA LEU A 306 3.95 -5.02 20.26
C LEU A 306 5.04 -4.58 21.23
N SER A 307 4.75 -4.54 22.54
CA SER A 307 5.75 -4.26 23.58
C SER A 307 6.92 -5.24 23.55
N THR A 308 6.74 -6.47 23.06
CA THR A 308 7.84 -7.43 22.90
C THR A 308 8.92 -6.97 21.91
N LEU A 309 8.60 -6.04 21.00
CA LEU A 309 9.55 -5.45 20.04
C LEU A 309 10.40 -4.33 20.65
N GLU A 310 10.23 -4.03 21.94
CA GLU A 310 11.08 -3.08 22.67
C GLU A 310 12.39 -3.70 23.14
N THR A 311 12.40 -5.01 23.36
CA THR A 311 13.55 -5.78 23.82
C THR A 311 14.56 -5.96 22.68
N GLU A 312 15.82 -5.58 22.91
CA GLU A 312 16.88 -5.63 21.88
C GLU A 312 17.11 -7.06 21.36
N GLU A 313 17.06 -8.05 22.25
CA GLU A 313 17.18 -9.46 21.90
C GLU A 313 16.13 -9.89 20.87
N ARG A 314 14.89 -9.41 21.03
CA ARG A 314 13.79 -9.73 20.12
C ARG A 314 13.95 -9.03 18.77
N LYS A 315 14.48 -7.81 18.75
CA LYS A 315 14.76 -7.08 17.50
C LYS A 315 15.81 -7.82 16.67
N ILE A 316 16.93 -8.17 17.30
CA ILE A 316 18.03 -8.92 16.65
C ILE A 316 17.48 -10.23 16.09
N GLU A 317 16.71 -10.98 16.88
CA GLU A 317 16.12 -12.25 16.45
C GLU A 317 15.23 -12.09 15.20
N ILE A 318 14.41 -11.04 15.12
CA ILE A 318 13.53 -10.80 13.96
C ILE A 318 14.35 -10.44 12.72
N ILE A 319 15.37 -9.60 12.86
CA ILE A 319 16.25 -9.18 11.77
C ILE A 319 17.01 -10.40 11.22
N GLU A 320 17.66 -11.19 12.09
CA GLU A 320 18.40 -12.39 11.70
C GLU A 320 17.48 -13.41 11.00
N ASN A 321 16.29 -13.65 11.56
CA ASN A 321 15.31 -14.55 10.95
C ASN A 321 14.87 -14.06 9.56
N HIS A 322 14.67 -12.76 9.39
CA HIS A 322 14.29 -12.17 8.10
C HIS A 322 15.44 -12.32 7.09
N GLU A 323 16.67 -12.00 7.46
CA GLU A 323 17.84 -12.16 6.59
C GLU A 323 18.06 -13.62 6.16
N LEU A 324 17.88 -14.57 7.08
CA LEU A 324 17.99 -16.00 6.77
C LEU A 324 16.96 -16.43 5.72
N ARG A 325 15.73 -15.91 5.80
CA ARG A 325 14.67 -16.17 4.82
C ARG A 325 14.99 -15.54 3.47
N VAL A 326 15.47 -14.31 3.44
CA VAL A 326 15.93 -13.63 2.21
C VAL A 326 17.03 -14.44 1.54
N LYS A 327 18.10 -14.81 2.28
CA LYS A 327 19.21 -15.63 1.78
C LYS A 327 18.74 -16.99 1.24
N ARG A 328 17.72 -17.59 1.86
CA ARG A 328 17.09 -18.84 1.38
C ARG A 328 16.40 -18.63 0.03
N LEU A 329 15.64 -17.55 -0.13
CA LEU A 329 14.96 -17.21 -1.38
C LEU A 329 15.97 -16.89 -2.50
N GLU A 330 16.99 -16.08 -2.21
CA GLU A 330 18.09 -15.79 -3.14
C GLU A 330 18.75 -17.08 -3.65
N LYS A 331 19.05 -18.01 -2.76
CA LYS A 331 19.62 -19.31 -3.12
C LYS A 331 18.66 -20.13 -3.99
N LYS A 332 17.34 -20.08 -3.73
CA LYS A 332 16.31 -20.78 -4.51
C LYS A 332 16.20 -20.21 -5.92
N LEU A 333 16.23 -18.89 -6.08
CA LEU A 333 16.20 -18.23 -7.39
C LEU A 333 17.48 -18.46 -8.19
N ASN A 334 18.64 -18.26 -7.57
CA ASN A 334 19.93 -18.41 -8.26
C ASN A 334 20.18 -19.85 -8.71
N ARG A 335 19.60 -20.86 -8.03
CA ARG A 335 19.63 -22.26 -8.49
C ARG A 335 18.78 -22.52 -9.73
N ARG A 336 17.69 -21.75 -9.90
CA ARG A 336 16.75 -21.87 -11.03
C ARG A 336 17.13 -20.96 -12.20
N ALA A 337 17.98 -19.97 -11.97
CA ALA A 337 18.45 -19.06 -13.00
C ALA A 337 19.39 -19.78 -13.98
N ASN A 338 19.21 -19.51 -15.28
CA ASN A 338 20.19 -19.90 -16.29
C ASN A 338 21.57 -19.32 -15.93
N LEU A 339 22.63 -20.10 -16.17
CA LEU A 339 24.02 -19.75 -15.82
C LEU A 339 24.53 -18.41 -16.41
N LEU A 340 23.86 -17.90 -17.44
CA LEU A 340 24.18 -16.63 -18.11
C LEU A 340 23.41 -15.41 -17.54
N ARG A 341 22.46 -15.61 -16.61
CA ARG A 341 21.68 -14.49 -16.04
C ARG A 341 22.47 -13.86 -14.90
N ALA A 342 22.54 -12.53 -14.86
CA ALA A 342 23.10 -11.80 -13.73
C ALA A 342 22.39 -12.21 -12.42
N LYS A 343 23.13 -12.17 -11.29
CA LYS A 343 22.56 -12.44 -9.96
C LYS A 343 21.35 -11.52 -9.75
N VAL A 344 20.22 -12.09 -9.37
CA VAL A 344 18.99 -11.32 -9.11
C VAL A 344 19.14 -10.62 -7.76
N LYS A 345 19.23 -9.28 -7.76
CA LYS A 345 19.10 -8.47 -6.53
C LYS A 345 17.63 -8.58 -6.09
N ILE A 346 17.39 -9.14 -4.91
CA ILE A 346 16.03 -9.26 -4.37
C ILE A 346 15.68 -7.99 -3.61
N SER A 347 14.63 -7.31 -4.05
CA SER A 347 13.89 -6.38 -3.22
C SER A 347 12.99 -7.18 -2.28
N ASP A 348 13.22 -7.06 -0.98
CA ASP A 348 12.44 -7.78 0.04
C ASP A 348 11.01 -7.26 0.12
N THR A 349 10.79 -5.96 -0.14
CA THR A 349 9.45 -5.36 -0.16
C THR A 349 8.63 -5.82 -1.35
N ASP A 350 9.26 -6.10 -2.51
CA ASP A 350 8.55 -6.61 -3.70
C ASP A 350 8.29 -8.13 -3.65
N ARG A 351 8.97 -8.86 -2.75
CA ARG A 351 8.90 -10.33 -2.67
C ARG A 351 8.65 -10.85 -1.26
N MET A 352 8.04 -10.03 -0.39
CA MET A 352 7.80 -10.37 1.01
C MET A 352 7.03 -11.68 1.14
N ASP A 353 5.99 -11.88 0.32
CA ASP A 353 5.14 -13.07 0.34
C ASP A 353 5.98 -14.32 0.07
N GLU A 354 6.84 -14.27 -0.95
CA GLU A 354 7.74 -15.37 -1.30
C GLU A 354 8.84 -15.62 -0.26
N ILE A 355 9.29 -14.57 0.44
CA ILE A 355 10.26 -14.69 1.54
C ILE A 355 9.65 -15.47 2.71
N TYR A 356 8.34 -15.33 2.93
CA TYR A 356 7.61 -15.96 4.03
C TYR A 356 6.84 -17.23 3.60
N ASP A 357 7.04 -17.70 2.37
CA ASP A 357 6.31 -18.82 1.76
C ASP A 357 4.77 -18.63 1.84
N GLU A 358 4.31 -17.38 1.78
CA GLU A 358 2.91 -17.01 1.70
C GLU A 358 2.43 -17.00 0.25
N VAL A 359 1.15 -17.31 0.03
CA VAL A 359 0.52 -17.10 -1.28
C VAL A 359 0.49 -15.60 -1.55
N GLU A 360 0.93 -15.16 -2.73
CA GLU A 360 0.92 -13.74 -3.08
C GLU A 360 -0.50 -13.18 -2.98
N GLY A 361 -0.67 -12.12 -2.19
CA GLY A 361 -1.98 -11.53 -1.90
C GLY A 361 -2.86 -12.34 -0.91
N GLY A 362 -2.40 -13.48 -0.41
CA GLY A 362 -3.09 -14.30 0.59
C GLY A 362 -3.27 -13.62 1.96
N GLY A 363 -2.40 -12.64 2.26
CA GLY A 363 -2.49 -11.75 3.43
C GLY A 363 -3.01 -10.35 3.09
N ALA A 364 -3.74 -10.17 1.99
CA ALA A 364 -4.25 -8.86 1.61
C ALA A 364 -5.67 -8.62 2.20
N CYS A 365 -5.96 -7.39 2.62
CA CYS A 365 -7.33 -6.98 2.99
C CYS A 365 -8.25 -7.04 1.76
N VAL A 366 -9.56 -7.29 1.89
CA VAL A 366 -10.53 -7.34 0.74
C VAL A 366 -10.50 -6.05 -0.11
N THR A 367 -10.00 -4.94 0.42
CA THR A 367 -9.76 -3.71 -0.36
C THR A 367 -8.40 -3.68 -1.06
N CYS A 368 -7.41 -4.43 -0.57
CA CYS A 368 -6.20 -4.78 -1.34
C CYS A 368 -6.49 -5.88 -2.39
N TYR A 369 -7.74 -6.36 -2.49
CA TYR A 369 -8.30 -7.07 -3.65
C TYR A 369 -9.03 -6.10 -4.61
N LYS A 370 -8.75 -4.80 -4.55
CA LYS A 370 -9.16 -3.81 -5.55
C LYS A 370 -7.95 -3.44 -6.40
#